data_AF-A0A2P7U1M0-F1
#
_entry.id   AF-A0A2P7U1M0-F1
#
_cell.length_a   1.000
_cell.length_b   1.000
_cell.length_c   1.000
_cell.angle_alpha   90.00
_cell.angle_beta   90.00
_cell.angle_gamma   90.00
#
_symmetry.space_group_name_H-M   'P 1'
#
loop_
_entity.id
_entity.type
_entity.pdbx_description
1 polymer ?
#
loop_
_entity_poly.entity_id
_entity_poly.type
_entity_poly.pdbx_seq_one_letter_code
_entity_poly.pdbx_strand_id
1 'polypeptide(L)'
;MKELPTQLHNAMIDGLTMLLTLRLSGSPAADTVAATAQTWSRVLAHGRAWDEVRDVKRFQTAFMALANEMSRWPSPKDFLDNLPPPPEPLKLEYHYHPTEEEKAKGKSALNRIQGVIKEVLKGRSLMPPPAETATEQILRHRAKVEALAKREREQGLSKPKC
;
A
#
# COMPACT_ATOMS: atom_id res chain seq x y z
N MET A 1 -26.05 -13.49 -0.06
CA MET A 1 -25.59 -13.35 1.34
C MET A 1 -24.10 -13.70 1.36
N LYS A 2 -23.29 -13.07 2.21
CA LYS A 2 -21.86 -13.37 2.30
C LYS A 2 -21.67 -14.66 3.11
N GLU A 3 -20.83 -15.56 2.62
CA GLU A 3 -20.51 -16.83 3.29
C GLU A 3 -19.08 -16.78 3.84
N LEU A 4 -18.77 -17.67 4.78
CA LEU A 4 -17.41 -17.85 5.26
C LEU A 4 -16.52 -18.45 4.15
N PRO A 5 -15.25 -18.05 4.05
CA PRO A 5 -14.27 -18.77 3.24
C PRO A 5 -14.21 -20.26 3.60
N THR A 6 -13.93 -21.11 2.62
CA THR A 6 -14.02 -22.58 2.74
C THR A 6 -13.26 -23.14 3.93
N GLN A 7 -12.04 -22.68 4.18
CA GLN A 7 -11.24 -23.20 5.30
C GLN A 7 -11.81 -22.79 6.66
N LEU A 8 -12.36 -21.58 6.75
CA LEU A 8 -13.00 -21.08 7.98
C LEU A 8 -14.36 -21.73 8.22
N HIS A 9 -15.12 -21.98 7.15
CA HIS A 9 -16.33 -22.77 7.23
C HIS A 9 -16.02 -24.17 7.79
N ASN A 10 -14.99 -24.85 7.28
CA ASN A 10 -14.61 -26.17 7.77
C ASN A 10 -14.16 -26.13 9.24
N ALA A 11 -13.31 -25.17 9.62
CA ALA A 11 -12.90 -25.00 11.02
C ALA A 11 -14.10 -24.74 11.95
N MET A 12 -15.11 -24.01 11.47
CA MET A 12 -16.37 -23.81 12.21
C MET A 12 -17.17 -25.11 12.35
N ILE A 13 -17.30 -25.90 11.28
CA ILE A 13 -18.00 -27.20 11.34
C ILE A 13 -17.30 -28.15 12.31
N ASP A 14 -15.96 -28.22 12.27
CA ASP A 14 -15.17 -29.05 13.19
C ASP A 14 -15.40 -28.63 14.64
N GLY A 15 -15.34 -27.32 14.92
CA GLY A 15 -15.58 -26.76 16.24
C GLY A 15 -17.00 -27.00 16.76
N LEU A 16 -18.02 -26.81 15.92
CA LEU A 16 -19.42 -27.10 16.27
C LEU A 16 -19.64 -28.60 16.52
N THR A 17 -19.02 -29.46 15.72
CA THR A 17 -19.07 -30.92 15.90
C THR A 17 -18.47 -31.31 17.24
N MET A 18 -17.30 -30.74 17.58
CA MET A 18 -16.67 -30.93 18.90
C MET A 18 -17.58 -30.50 20.05
N LEU A 19 -18.24 -29.35 19.97
CA LEU A 19 -19.19 -28.93 21.00
C LEU A 19 -20.38 -29.90 21.11
N LEU A 20 -20.85 -30.46 19.99
CA LEU A 20 -21.96 -31.43 19.98
C LEU A 20 -21.61 -32.72 20.72
N THR A 21 -20.34 -33.17 20.65
CA THR A 21 -19.91 -34.39 21.35
C THR A 21 -19.93 -34.23 22.87
N LEU A 22 -19.72 -33.00 23.37
CA LEU A 22 -19.81 -32.68 24.80
C LEU A 22 -21.24 -32.69 25.33
N ARG A 23 -22.26 -32.64 24.45
CA ARG A 23 -23.69 -32.68 24.81
C ARG A 23 -24.07 -31.66 25.88
N LEU A 24 -23.55 -30.44 25.72
CA LEU A 24 -23.81 -29.31 26.63
C LEU A 24 -25.30 -29.04 26.76
N SER A 25 -25.70 -28.47 27.90
CA SER A 25 -27.09 -28.09 28.12
C SER A 25 -27.52 -27.05 27.07
N GLY A 26 -28.65 -27.27 26.40
CA GLY A 26 -29.13 -26.41 25.31
C GLY A 26 -28.52 -26.70 23.95
N SER A 27 -27.78 -27.82 23.77
CA SER A 27 -27.35 -28.26 22.44
C SER A 27 -28.55 -28.42 21.49
N PRO A 28 -28.37 -28.09 20.19
CA PRO A 28 -29.43 -28.25 19.21
C PRO A 28 -29.83 -29.72 19.05
N ALA A 29 -31.10 -29.96 18.70
CA ALA A 29 -31.59 -31.29 18.38
C ALA A 29 -30.96 -31.80 17.07
N ALA A 30 -30.85 -33.13 16.92
CA ALA A 30 -30.14 -33.77 15.82
C ALA A 30 -30.61 -33.32 14.42
N ASP A 31 -31.92 -33.16 14.26
CA ASP A 31 -32.58 -32.67 13.04
C ASP A 31 -32.30 -31.19 12.74
N THR A 32 -31.94 -30.40 13.76
CA THR A 32 -31.63 -28.97 13.65
C THR A 32 -30.13 -28.65 13.59
N VAL A 33 -29.24 -29.65 13.70
CA VAL A 33 -27.78 -29.45 13.70
C VAL A 33 -27.31 -28.74 12.43
N ALA A 34 -27.76 -29.19 11.25
CA ALA A 34 -27.37 -28.60 9.98
C ALA A 34 -27.85 -27.14 9.85
N ALA A 35 -29.09 -26.86 10.27
CA ALA A 35 -29.63 -25.50 10.27
C ALA A 35 -28.87 -24.57 11.25
N THR A 36 -28.43 -25.11 12.39
CA THR A 36 -27.61 -24.40 13.36
C THR A 36 -26.27 -24.01 12.74
N ALA A 37 -25.57 -24.93 12.09
CA ALA A 37 -24.29 -24.66 11.43
C ALA A 37 -24.43 -23.60 10.32
N GLN A 38 -25.48 -23.66 9.50
CA GLN A 38 -25.75 -22.64 8.49
C GLN A 38 -26.01 -21.26 9.10
N THR A 39 -26.75 -21.21 10.20
CA THR A 39 -27.03 -19.96 10.94
C THR A 39 -25.73 -19.36 11.47
N TRP A 40 -24.86 -20.18 12.08
CA TRP A 40 -23.54 -19.77 12.53
C TRP A 40 -22.69 -19.21 11.40
N SER A 41 -22.60 -19.90 10.26
CA SER A 41 -21.85 -19.43 9.09
C SER A 41 -22.30 -18.04 8.65
N ARG A 42 -23.62 -17.82 8.53
CA ARG A 42 -24.19 -16.53 8.13
C ARG A 42 -23.90 -15.42 9.14
N VAL A 43 -24.07 -15.72 10.43
CA VAL A 43 -23.83 -14.73 11.50
C VAL A 43 -22.35 -14.35 11.56
N LEU A 44 -21.44 -15.32 11.47
CA LEU A 44 -20.00 -15.07 11.49
C LEU A 44 -19.50 -14.36 10.22
N ALA A 45 -20.13 -14.58 9.07
CA ALA A 45 -19.81 -13.88 7.82
C ALA A 45 -20.37 -12.45 7.76
N HIS A 46 -21.41 -12.13 8.52
CA HIS A 46 -22.09 -10.84 8.46
C HIS A 46 -21.18 -9.70 8.92
N GLY A 47 -20.99 -8.69 8.06
CA GLY A 47 -20.22 -7.48 8.37
C GLY A 47 -18.72 -7.68 8.57
N ARG A 48 -18.18 -8.89 8.28
CA ARG A 48 -16.77 -9.23 8.53
C ARG A 48 -16.03 -9.62 7.26
N ALA A 49 -14.74 -9.33 7.24
CA ALA A 49 -13.81 -9.78 6.22
C ALA A 49 -12.77 -10.67 6.91
N TRP A 50 -12.82 -11.95 6.57
CA TRP A 50 -11.93 -12.96 7.12
C TRP A 50 -10.82 -13.28 6.15
N ASP A 51 -9.65 -13.60 6.70
CA ASP A 51 -8.46 -14.03 6.00
C ASP A 51 -8.13 -15.46 6.45
N GLU A 52 -8.12 -16.43 5.54
CA GLU A 52 -7.95 -17.84 5.90
C GLU A 52 -6.58 -18.11 6.56
N VAL A 53 -5.52 -17.47 6.07
CA VAL A 53 -4.15 -17.67 6.59
C VAL A 53 -4.04 -17.19 8.03
N ARG A 54 -4.68 -16.05 8.33
CA ARG A 54 -4.67 -15.41 9.64
C ARG A 54 -5.67 -16.03 10.62
N ASP A 55 -6.86 -16.38 10.15
CA ASP A 55 -8.03 -16.56 11.01
C ASP A 55 -8.37 -18.02 11.31
N VAL A 56 -7.89 -19.00 10.53
CA VAL A 56 -8.19 -20.42 10.78
C VAL A 56 -7.74 -20.87 12.17
N LYS A 57 -6.50 -20.54 12.56
CA LYS A 57 -6.00 -20.88 13.90
C LYS A 57 -6.79 -20.17 14.99
N ARG A 58 -7.22 -18.92 14.75
CA ARG A 58 -8.02 -18.15 15.70
C ARG A 58 -9.38 -18.80 15.95
N PHE A 59 -10.03 -19.30 14.89
CA PHE A 59 -11.28 -20.05 14.98
C PHE A 59 -11.11 -21.31 15.82
N GLN A 60 -10.07 -22.10 15.53
CA GLN A 60 -9.77 -23.33 16.27
C GLN A 60 -9.54 -23.06 17.76
N THR A 61 -8.74 -22.04 18.08
CA THR A 61 -8.48 -21.65 19.47
C THR A 61 -9.77 -21.19 20.18
N ALA A 62 -10.61 -20.40 19.53
CA ALA A 62 -11.87 -19.94 20.11
C ALA A 62 -12.84 -21.08 20.40
N PHE A 63 -13.00 -22.04 19.47
CA PHE A 63 -13.83 -23.22 19.71
C PHE A 63 -13.29 -24.12 20.81
N MET A 64 -11.96 -24.24 20.93
CA MET A 64 -11.33 -24.98 22.03
C MET A 64 -11.59 -24.31 23.38
N ALA A 65 -11.51 -22.98 23.46
CA ALA A 65 -11.84 -22.23 24.67
C ALA A 65 -13.30 -22.44 25.07
N LEU A 66 -14.23 -22.33 24.12
CA LEU A 66 -15.65 -22.61 24.37
C LEU A 66 -15.88 -24.04 24.88
N ALA A 67 -15.25 -25.03 24.26
CA ALA A 67 -15.37 -26.43 24.68
C ALA A 67 -14.82 -26.69 26.09
N ASN A 68 -13.80 -25.94 26.51
CA ASN A 68 -13.20 -26.06 27.83
C ASN A 68 -14.01 -25.34 28.93
N GLU A 69 -14.63 -24.20 28.61
CA GLU A 69 -15.17 -23.28 29.62
C GLU A 69 -16.70 -23.30 29.73
N MET A 70 -17.42 -23.64 28.65
CA MET A 70 -18.87 -23.49 28.60
C MET A 70 -19.60 -24.72 29.15
N SER A 71 -20.54 -24.48 30.06
CA SER A 71 -21.46 -25.50 30.59
C SER A 71 -22.79 -25.58 29.82
N ARG A 72 -23.05 -24.61 28.93
CA ARG A 72 -24.22 -24.52 28.06
C ARG A 72 -23.79 -24.32 26.61
N TRP A 73 -24.66 -24.67 25.68
CA TRP A 73 -24.40 -24.46 24.27
C TRP A 73 -24.16 -22.97 23.97
N PRO A 74 -23.01 -22.61 23.37
CA PRO A 74 -22.66 -21.22 23.14
C PRO A 74 -23.47 -20.61 22.00
N SER A 75 -23.50 -19.28 21.95
CA SER A 75 -23.96 -18.48 20.83
C SER A 75 -22.79 -18.04 19.93
N PRO A 76 -23.04 -17.59 18.69
CA PRO A 76 -21.99 -16.99 17.85
C PRO A 76 -21.33 -15.76 18.49
N LYS A 77 -22.03 -15.05 19.39
CA LYS A 77 -21.45 -13.93 20.14
C LYS A 77 -20.40 -14.43 21.12
N ASP A 78 -20.67 -15.52 21.85
CA ASP A 78 -19.70 -16.10 22.79
C ASP A 78 -18.42 -16.55 22.08
N PHE A 79 -18.56 -17.09 20.86
CA PHE A 79 -17.41 -17.38 20.00
C PHE A 79 -16.60 -16.13 19.64
N LEU A 80 -17.25 -15.03 19.27
CA LEU A 80 -16.57 -13.78 18.92
C LEU A 80 -15.89 -13.14 20.14
N ASP A 81 -16.50 -13.24 21.31
CA ASP A 81 -15.94 -12.73 22.56
C ASP A 81 -14.70 -13.56 22.99
N ASN A 82 -14.63 -14.84 22.61
CA ASN A 82 -13.50 -15.74 22.84
C ASN A 82 -12.49 -15.80 21.67
N LEU A 83 -12.69 -15.00 20.63
CA LEU A 83 -11.82 -15.02 19.47
C LEU A 83 -10.49 -14.30 19.80
N PRO A 84 -9.33 -14.99 19.72
CA PRO A 84 -8.05 -14.34 19.99
C PRO A 84 -7.83 -13.13 19.08
N PRO A 85 -7.12 -12.08 19.50
CA PRO A 85 -6.80 -10.96 18.64
C PRO A 85 -6.02 -11.43 17.39
N PRO A 86 -6.14 -10.73 16.25
CA PRO A 86 -5.30 -11.01 15.09
C PRO A 86 -3.80 -10.92 15.48
N PRO A 87 -2.92 -11.72 14.86
CA PRO A 87 -1.48 -11.59 15.07
C PRO A 87 -1.04 -10.15 14.77
N GLU A 88 -0.09 -9.65 15.56
CA GLU A 88 0.45 -8.31 15.34
C GLU A 88 0.99 -8.20 13.91
N PRO A 89 0.70 -7.10 13.20
CA PRO A 89 1.29 -6.87 11.89
C PRO A 89 2.82 -6.83 12.03
N LEU A 90 3.51 -7.35 11.02
CA LEU A 90 4.96 -7.23 10.94
C LEU A 90 5.35 -5.75 11.03
N LYS A 91 6.04 -5.38 12.11
CA LYS A 91 6.61 -4.04 12.26
C LYS A 91 7.82 -3.98 11.34
N LEU A 92 7.77 -3.11 10.34
CA LEU A 92 8.97 -2.81 9.55
C LEU A 92 9.94 -2.05 10.45
N GLU A 93 11.18 -2.52 10.54
CA GLU A 93 12.24 -1.78 11.21
C GLU A 93 12.51 -0.48 10.43
N TYR A 94 12.48 0.65 11.13
CA TYR A 94 12.79 1.94 10.56
C TYR A 94 14.31 2.09 10.45
N HIS A 95 14.85 1.83 9.27
CA HIS A 95 16.30 1.89 9.01
C HIS A 95 16.78 3.24 8.43
N TYR A 96 15.90 4.24 8.28
CA TYR A 96 16.26 5.49 7.63
C TYR A 96 16.89 6.50 8.62
N HIS A 97 18.22 6.49 8.68
CA HIS A 97 19.03 7.45 9.43
C HIS A 97 19.94 8.22 8.47
N PRO A 98 19.43 9.26 7.79
CA PRO A 98 20.24 10.01 6.85
C PRO A 98 21.37 10.74 7.56
N THR A 99 22.58 10.65 6.98
CA THR A 99 23.74 11.44 7.38
C THR A 99 23.50 12.93 7.13
N GLU A 100 24.30 13.80 7.76
CA GLU A 100 24.19 15.25 7.55
C GLU A 100 24.44 15.64 6.08
N GLU A 101 25.34 14.94 5.38
CA GLU A 101 25.57 15.14 3.95
C GLU A 101 24.35 14.78 3.11
N GLU A 102 23.69 13.66 3.42
CA GLU A 102 22.47 13.24 2.73
C GLU A 102 21.31 14.20 2.99
N LYS A 103 21.19 14.73 4.22
CA LYS A 103 20.23 15.79 4.55
C LYS A 103 20.51 17.07 3.75
N ALA A 104 21.77 17.48 3.64
CA ALA A 104 22.15 18.67 2.87
C ALA A 104 21.89 18.51 1.37
N LYS A 105 22.19 17.32 0.80
CA LYS A 105 21.86 16.97 -0.59
C LYS A 105 20.34 16.99 -0.81
N GLY A 106 19.57 16.39 0.11
CA GLY A 106 18.11 16.40 0.08
C GLY A 106 17.52 17.80 0.12
N LYS A 107 18.01 18.65 1.03
CA LYS A 107 17.61 20.07 1.14
C LYS A 107 17.90 20.84 -0.15
N SER A 108 19.06 20.60 -0.76
CA SER A 108 19.44 21.26 -2.02
C SER A 108 18.55 20.81 -3.18
N ALA A 109 18.21 19.51 -3.25
CA ALA A 109 17.27 18.98 -4.23
C ALA A 109 15.87 19.59 -4.05
N LEU A 110 15.38 19.69 -2.81
CA LEU A 110 14.09 20.33 -2.50
C LEU A 110 14.06 21.80 -2.91
N ASN A 111 15.11 22.57 -2.61
CA ASN A 111 15.20 23.97 -3.03
C ASN A 111 15.15 24.12 -4.56
N ARG A 112 15.82 23.21 -5.29
CA ARG A 112 15.76 23.19 -6.76
C ARG A 112 14.35 22.90 -7.26
N ILE A 113 13.67 21.90 -6.69
CA ILE A 113 12.29 21.55 -7.05
C ILE A 113 11.35 22.73 -6.77
N GLN A 114 11.47 23.37 -5.61
CA GLN A 114 10.68 24.57 -5.27
C GLN A 114 10.90 25.71 -6.25
N GLY A 115 12.15 25.94 -6.68
CA GLY A 115 12.47 26.93 -7.70
C GLY A 115 11.77 26.67 -9.03
N VAL A 116 11.80 25.42 -9.50
CA VAL A 116 11.11 25.03 -10.74
C VAL A 116 9.60 25.23 -10.61
N ILE A 117 8.99 24.73 -9.53
CA ILE A 117 7.54 24.88 -9.27
C ILE A 117 7.14 26.37 -9.27
N LYS A 118 7.94 27.23 -8.65
CA LYS A 118 7.68 28.68 -8.60
C LYS A 118 7.69 29.31 -9.99
N GLU A 119 8.57 28.88 -10.88
CA GLU A 119 8.63 29.38 -12.26
C GLU A 119 7.46 28.87 -13.11
N VAL A 120 7.05 27.61 -12.91
CA VAL A 120 5.85 27.06 -13.56
C VAL A 120 4.59 27.82 -13.14
N LEU A 121 4.45 28.10 -11.86
CA LEU A 121 3.32 28.89 -11.34
C LEU A 121 3.31 30.33 -11.86
N LYS A 122 4.47 30.90 -12.24
CA LYS A 122 4.56 32.20 -12.92
C LYS A 122 4.25 32.12 -14.43
N GLY A 123 3.77 30.98 -14.92
CA GLY A 123 3.37 30.79 -16.32
C GLY A 123 4.52 30.39 -17.25
N ARG A 124 5.69 30.01 -16.70
CA ARG A 124 6.80 29.51 -17.52
C ARG A 124 6.52 28.07 -17.93
N SER A 125 6.43 27.81 -19.24
CA SER A 125 6.20 26.46 -19.76
C SER A 125 7.38 25.54 -19.43
N LEU A 126 7.08 24.33 -18.93
CA LEU A 126 8.07 23.26 -18.75
C LEU A 126 8.51 22.64 -20.08
N MET A 127 7.75 22.86 -21.15
CA MET A 127 8.12 22.38 -22.46
C MET A 127 9.38 23.12 -22.91
N PRO A 128 10.42 22.40 -23.36
CA PRO A 128 11.53 23.07 -24.02
C PRO A 128 10.97 23.91 -25.16
N PRO A 129 11.53 25.12 -25.40
CA PRO A 129 11.16 25.88 -26.58
C PRO A 129 11.30 24.99 -27.81
N PRO A 130 10.43 25.14 -28.83
CA PRO A 130 10.52 24.36 -30.05
C PRO A 130 11.96 24.43 -30.59
N ALA A 131 12.46 23.29 -31.06
CA ALA A 131 13.84 23.20 -31.54
C ALA A 131 14.10 24.29 -32.58
N GLU A 132 15.20 25.05 -32.41
CA GLU A 132 15.63 26.08 -33.36
C GLU A 132 15.75 25.45 -34.75
N THR A 133 15.10 26.03 -35.75
CA THR A 133 15.13 25.51 -37.11
C THR A 133 16.56 25.59 -37.67
N ALA A 134 16.91 24.73 -38.64
CA ALA A 134 18.22 24.78 -39.28
C ALA A 134 18.55 26.18 -39.84
N THR A 135 17.54 26.89 -40.35
CA THR A 135 17.67 28.25 -40.89
C THR A 135 18.02 29.26 -39.80
N GLU A 136 17.33 29.23 -38.67
CA GLU A 136 17.62 30.09 -37.51
C GLU A 136 19.02 29.84 -36.97
N GLN A 137 19.41 28.56 -36.86
CA GLN A 137 20.76 28.17 -36.46
C GLN A 137 21.81 28.76 -37.41
N ILE A 138 21.63 28.64 -38.73
CA ILE A 138 22.57 29.17 -39.73
C ILE A 138 22.70 30.69 -39.60
N LEU A 139 21.58 31.42 -39.50
CA LEU A 139 21.56 32.87 -39.34
C LEU A 139 22.30 33.32 -38.07
N ARG A 140 22.08 32.62 -36.95
CA ARG A 140 22.76 32.91 -35.68
C ARG A 140 24.26 32.67 -35.76
N HIS A 141 24.70 31.57 -36.38
CA HIS A 141 26.12 31.28 -36.55
C HIS A 141 26.78 32.32 -37.46
N ARG A 142 26.12 32.70 -38.56
CA ARG A 142 26.59 33.76 -39.45
C ARG A 142 26.76 35.09 -38.70
N ALA A 143 25.76 35.51 -37.94
CA ALA A 143 25.82 36.73 -37.14
C ALA A 143 26.96 36.70 -36.10
N LYS A 144 27.23 35.54 -35.48
CA LYS A 144 28.37 35.37 -34.57
C LYS A 144 29.71 35.50 -35.28
N VAL A 145 29.86 34.89 -36.45
CA VAL A 145 31.08 34.99 -37.27
C VAL A 145 31.31 36.42 -37.72
N GLU A 146 30.27 37.12 -38.17
CA GLU A 146 30.36 38.53 -38.56
C GLU A 146 30.75 39.43 -37.38
N ALA A 147 30.19 39.19 -36.19
CA ALA A 147 30.56 39.90 -34.97
C ALA A 147 32.02 39.63 -34.54
N LEU A 148 32.49 38.39 -34.68
CA LEU A 148 33.88 38.01 -34.42
C LEU A 148 34.83 38.69 -35.41
N ALA A 149 34.54 38.60 -36.71
CA ALA A 149 35.34 39.23 -37.75
C ALA A 149 35.38 40.76 -37.59
N LYS A 150 34.27 41.38 -37.15
CA LYS A 150 34.24 42.82 -36.84
C LYS A 150 35.15 43.16 -35.66
N ARG A 151 35.11 42.38 -34.57
CA ARG A 151 36.01 42.55 -33.42
C ARG A 151 37.48 42.36 -33.81
N GLU A 152 37.81 41.38 -34.64
CA GLU A 152 39.18 41.14 -35.11
C GLU A 152 39.71 42.31 -35.95
N ARG A 153 38.86 42.91 -36.80
CA ARG A 153 39.22 44.13 -37.57
C ARG A 153 39.43 45.34 -36.66
N GLU A 154 38.56 45.53 -35.68
CA GLU A 154 38.65 46.63 -34.71
C GLU A 154 39.89 46.49 -33.80
N GLN A 155 40.33 45.27 -33.52
CA GLN A 155 41.53 44.98 -32.73
C GLN A 155 42.85 45.02 -33.54
N GLY A 156 42.80 45.36 -34.84
CA GLY A 156 43.99 45.50 -35.66
C GLY A 156 44.76 44.20 -35.92
N LEU A 157 44.15 43.04 -35.66
CA LEU A 157 44.79 41.73 -35.79
C LEU A 157 44.70 41.21 -37.23
N SER A 158 45.21 41.97 -38.19
CA SER A 158 45.34 41.51 -39.58
C SER A 158 46.70 41.91 -40.14
N LYS A 159 47.67 41.00 -40.06
CA LYS A 159 48.65 40.84 -41.13
C LYS A 159 48.58 39.39 -41.63
N PRO A 160 48.42 39.17 -42.94
CA PRO A 160 48.58 37.83 -43.49
C PRO A 160 50.04 37.41 -43.34
N LYS A 161 50.28 36.17 -42.91
CA LYS A 161 51.59 35.54 -43.08
C LYS A 161 51.74 35.21 -44.57
N CYS A 162 52.64 35.91 -45.25
CA CYS A 162 53.27 35.40 -46.48
C CYS A 162 54.14 34.17 -46.13
#